data_AF-A0A7C1ARE3-F1
#
_entry.id   AF-A0A7C1ARE3-F1
#
_cell.length_a   1.000
_cell.length_b   1.000
_cell.length_c   1.000
_cell.angle_alpha   90.00
_cell.angle_beta   90.00
_cell.angle_gamma   90.00
#
_symmetry.space_group_name_H-M   'P 1'
#
loop_
_entity.id
_entity.type
_entity.pdbx_description
1 polymer ?
#
loop_
_entity_poly.entity_id
_entity_poly.type
_entity_poly.pdbx_seq_one_letter_code
_entity_poly.pdbx_strand_id
1 'polypeptide(L)' 'GAADIRYLIKYGDTPTVIFGPGLTEQMHAANEWANLDDLITAVKVLALTILQWCGWE' A
#
# COMPACT_ATOMS: atom_id res chain seq x y z
N GLY A 1 7.32 6.20 -11.93
CA GLY A 1 7.46 6.61 -10.52
C GLY A 1 8.47 5.74 -9.80
N ALA A 2 8.90 6.14 -8.61
CA ALA A 2 9.73 5.30 -7.74
C ALA A 2 9.26 5.44 -6.29
N ALA A 3 9.36 4.36 -5.52
CA ALA A 3 8.92 4.30 -4.13
C ALA A 3 10.09 3.96 -3.19
N ASP A 4 9.95 4.31 -1.91
CA ASP A 4 11.01 4.13 -0.91
C ASP A 4 11.26 2.66 -0.56
N ILE A 5 10.36 1.75 -0.96
CA ILE A 5 10.50 0.30 -0.72
C ILE A 5 11.84 -0.26 -1.20
N ARG A 6 12.45 0.36 -2.22
CA ARG A 6 13.77 -0.03 -2.74
C ARG A 6 14.87 0.09 -1.70
N TYR A 7 14.76 1.04 -0.77
CA TYR A 7 15.75 1.22 0.29
C TYR A 7 15.58 0.15 1.37
N LEU A 8 14.35 -0.17 1.74
CA LEU A 8 14.04 -1.24 2.70
C LEU A 8 14.52 -2.61 2.20
N ILE A 9 14.28 -2.90 0.92
CA ILE A 9 14.73 -4.14 0.29
C ILE A 9 16.26 -4.18 0.17
N LYS A 10 16.88 -3.11 -0.32
CA LYS A 10 18.31 -3.12 -0.67
C LYS A 10 19.24 -2.93 0.53
N TYR A 11 18.81 -2.20 1.54
CA TYR A 11 19.66 -1.79 2.66
C TYR A 11 19.08 -2.13 4.04
N GLY A 12 17.79 -2.48 4.12
CA GLY A 12 17.12 -2.79 5.38
C GLY A 12 16.82 -4.26 5.60
N ASP A 13 17.27 -5.15 4.70
CA ASP A 13 16.97 -6.59 4.71
C ASP A 13 15.50 -6.92 4.98
N THR A 14 14.61 -6.02 4.52
CA THR A 14 13.18 -6.08 4.82
C THR A 14 12.42 -6.27 3.51
N PRO A 15 12.01 -7.51 3.19
CA PRO A 15 11.12 -7.76 2.06
C PRO A 15 9.85 -6.91 2.19
N THR A 16 9.53 -6.15 1.14
CA THR A 16 8.44 -5.19 1.15
C THR A 16 7.59 -5.34 -0.10
N VAL A 17 6.28 -5.13 0.01
CA VAL A 17 5.33 -5.12 -1.10
C VAL A 17 4.70 -3.74 -1.26
N ILE A 18 4.35 -3.36 -2.49
CA ILE A 18 3.48 -2.21 -2.76
C ILE A 18 2.06 -2.73 -2.88
N PHE A 19 1.18 -2.27 -2.00
CA PHE A 19 -0.23 -2.61 -1.98
C PHE A 19 -1.04 -1.38 -1.57
N GLY A 20 -2.10 -1.10 -2.31
CA GLY A 20 -2.97 0.04 -2.06
C GLY A 20 -4.01 0.20 -3.17
N PRO A 21 -4.99 1.10 -2.99
CA PRO A 21 -6.03 1.36 -3.97
C PRO A 21 -5.53 2.25 -5.11
N GLY A 22 -6.31 2.31 -6.19
CA GLY A 22 -6.05 3.19 -7.33
C GLY A 22 -5.26 2.54 -8.45
N LEU A 23 -5.20 3.23 -9.59
CA LEU A 23 -4.54 2.77 -10.79
C LEU A 23 -3.26 3.56 -11.01
N THR A 24 -2.17 2.88 -11.37
CA THR A 24 -0.86 3.53 -11.63
C THR A 24 -0.94 4.61 -12.72
N GLU A 25 -1.85 4.46 -13.68
CA GLU A 25 -2.09 5.45 -14.75
C GLU A 25 -2.75 6.74 -14.26
N GLN A 26 -3.43 6.72 -13.11
CA GLN A 26 -4.01 7.92 -12.48
C GLN A 26 -2.99 8.66 -11.62
N MET A 27 -1.91 8.01 -11.21
CA MET A 27 -0.85 8.63 -10.41
C MET A 27 -0.23 9.80 -11.19
N HIS A 28 -0.30 11.01 -10.60
CA HIS A 28 0.12 12.28 -11.22
C HIS A 28 -0.74 12.78 -12.40
N ALA A 29 -1.92 12.19 -12.65
CA ALA A 29 -2.86 12.74 -13.62
C ALA A 29 -3.60 13.98 -13.06
N ALA A 30 -4.11 14.84 -13.95
CA ALA A 30 -5.01 15.91 -13.53
C ALA A 30 -6.31 15.32 -12.99
N ASN A 31 -6.80 15.83 -11.84
CA ASN A 31 -7.94 15.27 -11.11
C ASN A 31 -7.76 13.79 -10.71
N GLU A 32 -6.55 13.41 -10.28
CA GLU A 32 -6.24 12.10 -9.72
C GLU A 32 -7.32 11.61 -8.74
N TRP A 33 -7.73 10.35 -8.92
CA TRP A 33 -8.81 9.73 -8.16
C TRP A 33 -8.51 8.24 -7.91
N ALA A 34 -9.21 7.66 -6.94
CA ALA A 34 -9.24 6.23 -6.67
C ALA A 34 -10.69 5.77 -6.47
N ASN A 35 -10.98 4.51 -6.77
CA ASN A 35 -12.31 3.95 -6.51
C ASN A 35 -12.53 3.83 -4.99
N LEU A 36 -13.71 4.25 -4.52
CA LEU A 36 -14.06 4.22 -3.11
C LEU A 36 -14.08 2.79 -2.54
N ASP A 37 -14.57 1.82 -3.30
CA ASP A 37 -14.64 0.42 -2.85
C ASP A 37 -13.24 -0.19 -2.72
N ASP A 38 -12.33 0.15 -3.64
CA ASP A 38 -10.93 -0.26 -3.57
C ASP A 38 -10.24 0.36 -2.35
N LEU A 39 -10.51 1.65 -2.08
CA LEU A 39 -9.97 2.35 -0.92
C LEU A 39 -10.43 1.69 0.39
N ILE A 40 -11.73 1.45 0.53
CA ILE A 40 -12.30 0.79 1.71
C ILE A 40 -11.71 -0.62 1.88
N THR A 41 -11.57 -1.37 0.78
CA THR A 41 -11.00 -2.72 0.80
C THR A 41 -9.54 -2.70 1.22
N ALA A 42 -8.72 -1.83 0.62
CA ALA A 42 -7.30 -1.72 0.94
C ALA A 42 -7.08 -1.32 2.41
N VAL A 43 -7.88 -0.39 2.94
CA VAL A 43 -7.81 0.02 4.36
C VAL A 43 -8.13 -1.15 5.28
N LYS A 44 -9.18 -1.94 4.99
CA LYS A 44 -9.53 -3.11 5.80
C LYS A 44 -8.42 -4.16 5.78
N VAL A 45 -7.85 -4.44 4.61
CA VAL A 45 -6.73 -5.38 4.47
C VAL A 45 -5.54 -4.90 5.31
N LEU A 46 -5.11 -3.65 5.15
CA LEU A 46 -3.98 -3.09 5.91
C LEU A 46 -4.24 -3.13 7.43
N ALA A 47 -5.43 -2.72 7.88
CA ALA A 47 -5.78 -2.73 9.29
C ALA A 47 -5.73 -4.15 9.88
N LEU A 48 -6.34 -5.12 9.20
CA LEU A 48 -6.32 -6.52 9.64
C LEU A 48 -4.91 -7.11 9.60
N THR A 49 -4.11 -6.81 8.57
CA THR A 49 -2.72 -7.25 8.50
C THR A 49 -1.88 -6.70 9.65
N ILE A 50 -2.04 -5.42 10.00
CA ILE A 50 -1.35 -4.82 11.15
C ILE A 50 -1.77 -5.48 12.46
N LEU A 51 -3.09 -5.67 12.67
CA LEU A 51 -3.59 -6.35 13.88
C LEU A 51 -3.03 -7.76 14.02
N GLN A 52 -3.07 -8.53 12.93
CA GLN A 52 -2.51 -9.89 12.88
C GLN A 52 -1.00 -9.88 13.16
N TRP A 53 -0.26 -8.95 12.56
CA TRP A 53 1.18 -8.81 12.77
C TRP A 53 1.52 -8.47 14.22
N CYS A 54 0.74 -7.62 14.86
CA CYS A 54 0.90 -7.22 16.26
C CYS A 54 0.42 -8.29 17.27
N GLY A 55 -0.10 -9.43 16.81
CA GLY A 55 -0.53 -10.53 17.68
C GLY A 55 -1.87 -10.30 18.37
N TRP A 56 -2.79 -9.57 17.73
CA TRP A 56 -4.16 -9.42 18.23
C TRP A 56 -4.94 -10.74 18.15
N GLU A 57 -5.56 -11.18 19.26
CA GLU A 57 -6.52 -12.30 19.34
C GLU A 57 -7.98 -11.84 19.27
#